data_AF-A0A090RWV4-F1
#
_entry.id   AF-A0A090RWV4-F1
#
_cell.length_a   1.000
_cell.length_b   1.000
_cell.length_c   1.000
_cell.angle_alpha   90.00
_cell.angle_beta   90.00
_cell.angle_gamma   90.00
#
_symmetry.space_group_name_H-M   'P 1'
#
loop_
_entity.id
_entity.type
_entity.pdbx_description
1 polymer ?
#
loop_
_entity_poly.entity_id
_entity_poly.type
_entity_poly.pdbx_seq_one_letter_code
_entity_poly.pdbx_strand_id
1 'polypeptide(L)'
;MIESSLGNPSQWTIEFDKLARKKAQQAWRNNTPNIHQQSVHPSSLREGDVLFYGSFVYGDIVVACSGVEQWYDMLISSWIALAIEQLTISEYQSLKNTTPTQQFR
;
A
#
# COMPACT_ATOMS: atom_id res chain seq x y z
N MET A 1 4.79 4.36 -9.42
CA MET A 1 3.48 4.07 -8.81
C MET A 1 2.72 3.20 -9.79
N ILE A 2 2.20 2.06 -9.35
CA ILE A 2 1.37 1.14 -10.15
C ILE A 2 -0.02 1.14 -9.52
N GLU A 3 -1.05 1.19 -10.35
CA GLU A 3 -2.43 1.18 -9.90
C GLU A 3 -3.23 0.19 -10.74
N SER A 4 -4.15 -0.52 -10.10
CA SER A 4 -5.05 -1.46 -10.76
C SER A 4 -6.42 -1.35 -10.10
N SER A 5 -7.46 -1.37 -10.93
CA SER A 5 -8.86 -1.31 -10.51
C SER A 5 -9.51 -2.66 -10.75
N LEU A 6 -10.37 -3.10 -9.82
CA LEU A 6 -11.15 -4.32 -9.97
C LEU A 6 -12.62 -3.97 -10.29
N GLY A 7 -13.19 -4.60 -11.31
CA GLY A 7 -14.53 -4.26 -11.80
C GLY A 7 -14.52 -3.07 -12.76
N ASN A 8 -15.64 -2.36 -12.87
CA ASN A 8 -15.81 -1.24 -13.79
C ASN A 8 -15.90 0.10 -13.04
N PRO A 9 -14.85 0.95 -13.09
CA PRO A 9 -14.83 2.24 -12.40
C PRO A 9 -16.01 3.17 -12.71
N SER A 10 -16.55 3.09 -13.94
CA SER A 10 -17.70 3.91 -14.34
C SER A 10 -19.01 3.55 -13.63
N GLN A 11 -19.06 2.39 -12.98
CA GLN A 11 -20.24 1.89 -12.25
C GLN A 11 -20.11 2.07 -10.73
N TRP A 12 -18.97 2.53 -10.24
CA TRP A 12 -18.79 2.72 -8.81
C TRP A 12 -19.59 3.93 -8.33
N THR A 13 -20.15 3.79 -7.13
CA THR A 13 -20.84 4.89 -6.44
C THR A 13 -19.87 5.98 -5.97
N ILE A 14 -18.59 5.64 -5.82
CA ILE A 14 -17.53 6.49 -5.31
C ILE A 14 -16.26 6.24 -6.14
N GLU A 15 -15.43 7.27 -6.32
CA GLU A 15 -14.13 7.19 -7.00
C GLU A 15 -13.08 6.49 -6.11
N PHE A 16 -13.24 5.18 -5.93
CA PHE A 16 -12.38 4.37 -5.06
C PHE A 16 -10.90 4.38 -5.47
N ASP A 17 -10.61 4.50 -6.76
CA ASP A 17 -9.26 4.66 -7.29
C ASP A 17 -8.59 5.92 -6.74
N LYS A 18 -9.31 7.05 -6.74
CA LYS A 18 -8.80 8.31 -6.18
C LYS A 18 -8.61 8.22 -4.68
N LEU A 19 -9.52 7.53 -3.97
CA LEU A 19 -9.37 7.28 -2.54
C LEU A 19 -8.13 6.43 -2.25
N ALA A 20 -7.95 5.32 -2.95
CA ALA A 20 -6.78 4.45 -2.81
C ALA A 20 -5.47 5.20 -3.07
N ARG A 21 -5.42 6.00 -4.15
CA ARG A 21 -4.27 6.86 -4.48
C ARG A 21 -3.94 7.83 -3.36
N LYS A 22 -4.94 8.53 -2.79
CA LYS A 22 -4.74 9.47 -1.69
C LYS A 22 -4.30 8.77 -0.40
N LYS A 23 -4.85 7.60 -0.07
CA LYS A 23 -4.40 6.76 1.05
C LYS A 23 -2.91 6.39 0.90
N ALA A 24 -2.49 5.97 -0.31
CA ALA A 24 -1.09 5.65 -0.61
C ALA A 24 -0.17 6.87 -0.48
N GLN A 25 -0.60 8.04 -0.98
CA GLN A 25 0.16 9.29 -0.86
C GLN A 25 0.35 9.72 0.60
N GLN A 26 -0.70 9.63 1.43
CA GLN A 26 -0.58 9.89 2.88
C GLN A 26 0.40 8.93 3.53
N ALA A 27 0.33 7.64 3.20
CA ALA A 27 1.18 6.62 3.79
C ALA A 27 2.66 6.83 3.41
N TRP A 28 2.91 7.09 2.12
CA TRP A 28 4.24 7.38 1.60
C TRP A 28 4.85 8.63 2.23
N ARG A 29 4.08 9.72 2.32
CA ARG A 29 4.53 10.99 2.91
C ARG A 29 4.99 10.86 4.36
N ASN A 30 4.34 9.99 5.13
CA ASN A 30 4.58 9.86 6.57
C ASN A 30 5.33 8.58 6.94
N ASN A 31 5.71 7.76 5.95
CA ASN A 31 6.29 6.43 6.12
C ASN A 31 5.55 5.54 7.16
N THR A 32 4.22 5.67 7.23
CA THR A 32 3.38 4.98 8.21
C THR A 32 2.01 4.67 7.58
N PRO A 33 1.32 3.59 7.99
CA PRO A 33 -0.06 3.36 7.57
C PRO A 33 -0.97 4.55 7.91
N ASN A 34 -1.86 4.93 6.99
CA ASN A 34 -2.59 6.18 7.08
C ASN A 34 -3.63 6.23 8.23
N ILE A 35 -3.91 5.07 8.85
CA ILE A 35 -4.68 4.98 10.09
C ILE A 35 -4.01 5.79 11.22
N HIS A 36 -2.68 5.91 11.25
CA HIS A 36 -1.98 6.67 12.30
C HIS A 36 -2.36 8.14 12.31
N GLN A 37 -2.51 8.77 11.14
CA GLN A 37 -2.96 10.15 11.05
C GLN A 37 -4.43 10.30 11.47
N GLN A 38 -5.24 9.24 11.37
CA GLN A 38 -6.66 9.30 11.72
C GLN A 38 -6.94 8.95 13.19
N SER A 39 -6.14 8.09 13.81
CA SER A 39 -6.38 7.57 15.16
C SER A 39 -5.41 8.09 16.23
N VAL A 40 -4.19 8.47 15.85
CA VAL A 40 -3.13 8.85 16.82
C VAL A 40 -2.68 10.30 16.62
N HIS A 41 -2.52 10.73 15.38
CA HIS A 41 -1.96 12.05 15.03
C HIS A 41 -2.86 12.83 14.05
N PRO A 42 -4.10 13.19 14.43
CA PRO A 42 -5.01 13.96 13.58
C PRO A 42 -4.48 15.34 13.20
N SER A 43 -3.58 15.93 14.00
CA SER A 43 -2.89 17.18 13.67
C SER A 43 -1.97 17.08 12.45
N SER A 44 -1.64 15.86 12.00
CA SER A 44 -0.80 15.63 10.82
C SER A 44 -1.58 15.56 9.50
N LEU A 45 -2.92 15.64 9.57
CA LEU A 45 -3.78 15.72 8.39
C LEU A 45 -3.61 17.08 7.71
N ARG A 46 -3.57 17.07 6.38
CA ARG A 46 -3.43 18.27 5.54
C ARG A 46 -4.67 18.48 4.69
N GLU A 47 -4.80 19.65 4.08
CA GLU A 47 -5.85 19.86 3.09
C GLU A 47 -5.74 18.85 1.94
N GLY A 48 -6.87 18.28 1.51
CA GLY A 48 -6.95 17.30 0.44
C GLY A 48 -6.67 15.85 0.85
N ASP A 49 -6.24 15.61 2.10
CA ASP A 49 -6.08 14.28 2.70
C ASP A 49 -7.43 13.56 2.84
N VAL A 50 -7.41 12.22 2.78
CA VAL A 50 -8.60 11.40 3.05
C VAL A 50 -8.73 11.10 4.54
N LEU A 51 -9.98 11.06 5.01
CA LEU A 51 -10.34 10.71 6.37
C LEU A 51 -10.60 9.21 6.56
N PHE A 52 -10.48 8.42 5.50
CA PHE A 52 -10.62 6.96 5.53
C PHE A 52 -9.25 6.27 5.48
N TYR A 53 -9.04 5.23 6.28
CA TYR A 53 -7.82 4.43 6.25
C TYR A 53 -7.97 3.21 5.35
N GLY A 54 -6.83 2.58 5.07
CA GLY A 54 -6.77 1.38 4.25
C GLY A 54 -5.43 1.18 3.58
N SER A 55 -4.36 1.80 4.07
CA SER A 55 -3.01 1.60 3.56
C SER A 55 -2.17 0.73 4.50
N PHE A 56 -1.09 0.17 3.96
CA PHE A 56 -0.08 -0.58 4.70
C PHE A 56 1.31 -0.18 4.21
N VAL A 57 2.28 -0.16 5.14
CA VAL A 57 3.68 0.16 4.86
C VAL A 57 4.52 -0.98 5.41
N TYR A 58 5.36 -1.58 4.57
CA TYR A 58 6.31 -2.64 4.95
C TYR A 58 7.68 -2.33 4.34
N GLY A 59 8.63 -1.88 5.16
CA GLY A 59 9.88 -1.32 4.66
C GLY A 59 9.59 -0.12 3.75
N ASP A 60 10.07 -0.19 2.50
CA ASP A 60 9.83 0.83 1.47
C ASP A 60 8.61 0.52 0.58
N ILE A 61 7.87 -0.55 0.85
CA ILE A 61 6.67 -0.94 0.10
C ILE A 61 5.44 -0.25 0.71
N VAL A 62 4.79 0.58 -0.09
CA VAL A 62 3.52 1.23 0.25
C VAL A 62 2.41 0.67 -0.62
N VAL A 63 1.36 0.16 0.01
CA VAL A 63 0.14 -0.30 -0.67
C VAL A 63 -1.07 0.37 -0.02
N ALA A 64 -2.06 0.75 -0.82
CA ALA A 64 -3.35 1.16 -0.30
C ALA A 64 -4.48 0.67 -1.19
N CYS A 65 -5.54 0.17 -0.55
CA CYS A 65 -6.76 -0.28 -1.20
C CYS A 65 -7.94 0.61 -0.80
N SER A 66 -8.95 0.62 -1.66
CA SER A 66 -10.25 1.20 -1.36
C SER A 66 -11.32 0.47 -2.14
N GLY A 67 -12.43 0.14 -1.47
CA GLY A 67 -13.59 -0.47 -2.14
C GLY A 67 -14.58 -1.12 -1.19
N VAL A 68 -14.15 -1.42 0.04
CA VAL A 68 -14.97 -2.05 1.09
C VAL A 68 -14.74 -1.31 2.42
N GLU A 69 -15.09 -1.94 3.54
CA GLU A 69 -14.83 -1.40 4.87
C GLU A 69 -13.32 -1.23 5.13
N GLN A 70 -12.97 -0.16 5.86
CA GLN A 70 -11.59 0.31 6.00
C GLN A 70 -10.62 -0.74 6.60
N TRP A 71 -11.11 -1.60 7.49
CA TRP A 71 -10.31 -2.69 8.05
C TRP A 71 -10.00 -3.79 7.01
N TYR A 72 -10.90 -4.03 6.06
CA TYR A 72 -10.64 -4.95 4.94
C TYR A 72 -9.72 -4.32 3.90
N ASP A 73 -9.86 -3.01 3.61
CA ASP A 73 -8.92 -2.30 2.75
C ASP A 73 -7.47 -2.42 3.30
N MET A 74 -7.29 -2.26 4.61
CA MET A 74 -5.99 -2.42 5.27
C MET A 74 -5.51 -3.88 5.25
N LEU A 75 -6.38 -4.85 5.53
CA LEU A 75 -6.06 -6.29 5.45
C LEU A 75 -5.52 -6.65 4.07
N ILE A 76 -6.24 -6.28 3.00
CA ILE A 76 -5.85 -6.58 1.62
C ILE A 76 -4.53 -5.87 1.29
N SER A 77 -4.37 -4.61 1.69
CA SER A 77 -3.12 -3.86 1.49
C SER A 77 -1.93 -4.57 2.16
N SER A 78 -2.12 -5.12 3.36
CA SER A 78 -1.08 -5.87 4.07
C SER A 78 -0.70 -7.16 3.35
N TRP A 79 -1.68 -7.88 2.80
CA TRP A 79 -1.43 -9.11 2.04
C TRP A 79 -0.64 -8.83 0.78
N ILE A 80 -1.00 -7.78 0.04
CA ILE A 80 -0.29 -7.39 -1.18
C ILE A 80 1.15 -6.96 -0.85
N ALA A 81 1.34 -6.11 0.16
CA ALA A 81 2.67 -5.64 0.55
C ALA A 81 3.59 -6.80 0.95
N LEU A 82 3.09 -7.71 1.80
CA LEU A 82 3.84 -8.89 2.22
C LEU A 82 4.07 -9.87 1.06
N ALA A 83 3.12 -10.05 0.16
CA ALA A 83 3.30 -10.89 -1.01
C ALA A 83 4.43 -10.36 -1.91
N ILE A 84 4.48 -9.05 -2.17
CA ILE A 84 5.56 -8.41 -2.95
C ILE A 84 6.92 -8.66 -2.28
N GLU A 85 7.00 -8.47 -0.97
CA GLU A 85 8.23 -8.73 -0.21
C GLU A 85 8.66 -10.19 -0.34
N GLN A 86 7.76 -11.14 -0.10
CA GLN A 86 8.09 -12.57 -0.13
C GLN A 86 8.46 -13.05 -1.54
N LEU A 87 7.82 -12.52 -2.59
CA LEU A 87 8.23 -12.78 -3.98
C LEU A 87 9.64 -12.26 -4.25
N THR A 88 9.94 -11.04 -3.79
CA THR A 88 11.28 -10.44 -3.92
C THR A 88 12.33 -11.26 -3.17
N ILE A 89 12.01 -11.76 -1.97
CA ILE A 89 12.88 -12.66 -1.21
C ILE A 89 13.11 -13.96 -1.98
N SER A 90 12.05 -14.57 -2.53
CA SER A 90 12.15 -15.81 -3.30
C SER A 90 13.06 -15.66 -4.53
N GLU A 91 12.91 -14.56 -5.28
CA GLU A 91 13.78 -14.22 -6.40
C GLU A 91 15.23 -14.01 -5.94
N TYR A 92 15.42 -13.26 -4.85
CA TYR A 92 16.74 -13.00 -4.27
C TYR A 92 17.46 -14.29 -3.83
N GLN A 93 16.75 -15.22 -3.18
CA GLN A 93 17.32 -16.52 -2.80
C GLN A 93 17.67 -17.36 -4.05
N SER A 94 16.84 -17.31 -5.08
CA SER A 94 17.08 -18.03 -6.33
C SER A 94 18.32 -17.49 -7.07
N LEU A 95 18.54 -16.18 -7.06
CA LEU A 95 19.74 -15.54 -7.61
C LEU A 95 21.01 -15.96 -6.87
N LYS A 96 20.98 -16.03 -5.54
CA LYS A 96 22.13 -16.52 -4.74
C LYS A 96 22.52 -17.95 -5.08
N ASN A 97 21.52 -18.81 -5.26
CA ASN A 97 21.77 -20.22 -5.56
C ASN A 97 22.32 -20.42 -6.98
N THR A 98 21.90 -19.58 -7.94
CA THR A 98 22.29 -19.69 -9.35
C THR A 98 23.58 -18.94 -9.68
N THR A 99 23.91 -17.88 -8.95
CA THR A 99 25.10 -17.04 -9.17
C THR A 99 25.88 -16.83 -7.86
N PRO A 100 26.50 -17.89 -7.30
CA PRO A 100 27.12 -17.84 -5.98
C PRO A 100 28.35 -16.91 -5.88
N THR A 101 28.93 -16.50 -7.01
CA THR A 101 30.06 -15.54 -7.07
C THR A 101 29.62 -14.07 -7.15
N GLN A 102 28.32 -13.78 -7.25
CA GLN A 102 27.82 -12.40 -7.27
C GLN A 102 27.91 -11.78 -5.87
N GLN A 103 28.83 -10.84 -5.68
CA GLN A 103 29.10 -10.23 -4.38
C GLN A 103 28.16 -9.08 -4.01
N PHE A 104 27.44 -8.51 -4.99
CA PHE A 104 26.61 -7.31 -4.81
C PHE A 104 25.25 -7.45 -5.52
N ARG A 105 24.22 -6.81 -4.95
CA ARG A 105 22.86 -6.74 -5.51
C ARG A 105 22.77 -5.66 -6.58
#